data_AF-T1EHF0-F1
#
_entry.id   AF-T1EHF0-F1
#
_cell.length_a   1.000
_cell.length_b   1.000
_cell.length_c   1.000
_cell.angle_alpha   90.00
_cell.angle_beta   90.00
_cell.angle_gamma   90.00
#
_symmetry.space_group_name_H-M   'P 1'
#
loop_
_entity.id
_entity.type
_entity.pdbx_description
1 polymer ?
#
loop_
_entity_poly.entity_id
_entity_poly.type
_entity_poly.pdbx_seq_one_letter_code
_entity_poly.pdbx_strand_id
1 'polypeptide(L)' 'VYCKVCGDEASGFHYGVDSCEGCKGFFRRCLTQGMNHKCAVDERCQITPFSRNSCQFCRLKKCFSVGM' A
#
# COMPACT_ATOMS: atom_id res chain seq x y z
N VAL A 1 -2.99 -14.72 8.43
CA VAL A 1 -2.22 -13.47 8.70
C VAL A 1 -2.72 -12.40 7.75
N TYR A 2 -2.79 -11.12 8.15
CA TYR A 2 -3.38 -10.05 7.34
C TYR A 2 -2.36 -9.01 6.88
N CYS A 3 -2.57 -8.47 5.68
CA CYS A 3 -1.75 -7.43 5.11
C CYS A 3 -1.83 -6.16 5.95
N LYS A 4 -0.69 -5.71 6.49
CA LYS A 4 -0.62 -4.52 7.35
C LYS A 4 -1.05 -3.23 6.64
N VAL A 5 -1.01 -3.19 5.31
CA VAL A 5 -1.36 -2.01 4.51
C VAL A 5 -2.87 -1.90 4.27
N CYS A 6 -3.52 -2.97 3.83
CA CYS A 6 -4.92 -2.92 3.35
C CYS A 6 -5.87 -3.90 4.04
N GLY A 7 -5.40 -4.76 4.94
CA GLY A 7 -6.21 -5.75 5.66
C GLY A 7 -6.61 -6.99 4.85
N ASP A 8 -6.21 -7.09 3.59
CA ASP A 8 -6.41 -8.28 2.75
C ASP A 8 -5.60 -9.48 3.28
N GLU A 9 -5.85 -10.68 2.77
CA GLU A 9 -5.06 -11.86 3.13
C GLU A 9 -3.58 -11.67 2.72
N ALA A 10 -2.67 -11.86 3.68
CA ALA A 10 -1.24 -11.75 3.40
C ALA A 10 -0.73 -13.01 2.69
N SER A 11 0.13 -12.84 1.68
CA SER A 11 0.81 -13.95 1.01
C SER A 11 2.18 -14.25 1.61
N GLY A 12 2.69 -13.38 2.49
CA GLY A 12 3.95 -13.57 3.19
C GLY A 12 4.55 -12.25 3.69
N PHE A 13 5.81 -12.33 4.10
CA PHE A 13 6.59 -11.22 4.62
C PHE A 13 7.38 -10.55 3.48
N HIS A 14 6.92 -9.38 3.03
CA HIS A 14 7.54 -8.63 1.93
C HIS A 14 7.94 -7.25 2.41
N TYR A 15 9.17 -6.85 2.10
CA TYR A 15 9.71 -5.55 2.47
C TYR A 15 9.58 -5.23 3.97
N GLY A 16 9.72 -6.22 4.86
CA GLY A 16 9.69 -5.97 6.31
C GLY A 16 8.32 -6.07 6.98
N VAL A 17 7.24 -6.39 6.24
CA VAL A 17 5.90 -6.61 6.84
C VAL A 17 5.11 -7.73 6.18
N ASP A 18 4.12 -8.27 6.91
CA ASP A 18 3.09 -9.12 6.32
C ASP A 18 2.25 -8.33 5.30
N SER A 19 2.26 -8.78 4.05
CA SER A 19 1.49 -8.12 2.99
C SER A 19 0.95 -9.05 1.93
N CYS A 20 -0.08 -8.59 1.22
CA CYS A 20 -0.64 -9.29 0.07
C CYS A 20 0.17 -8.98 -1.20
N GLU A 21 0.05 -9.84 -2.22
CA GLU A 21 0.72 -9.65 -3.51
C GLU A 21 0.39 -8.28 -4.16
N GLY A 22 -0.82 -7.77 -3.95
CA GLY A 22 -1.23 -6.47 -4.47
C GLY A 22 -0.42 -5.31 -3.90
N CYS A 23 -0.20 -5.28 -2.57
CA CYS A 23 0.57 -4.22 -1.92
C CYS A 23 2.08 -4.39 -2.12
N LYS A 24 2.59 -5.63 -2.10
CA LYS A 24 3.96 -5.96 -2.49
C LYS A 24 4.30 -5.43 -3.89
N GLY A 25 3.49 -5.79 -4.89
CA GLY A 25 3.72 -5.39 -6.28
C GLY A 25 3.57 -3.89 -6.49
N PHE A 26 2.63 -3.25 -5.80
CA PHE A 26 2.47 -1.80 -5.79
C PHE A 26 3.70 -1.09 -5.23
N PHE A 27 4.16 -1.49 -4.04
CA PHE A 27 5.32 -0.88 -3.39
C PHE A 27 6.59 -0.99 -4.25
N ARG A 28 6.84 -2.19 -4.83
CA ARG A 28 7.94 -2.40 -5.78
C ARG A 28 7.90 -1.41 -6.94
N ARG A 29 6.74 -1.22 -7.58
CA ARG A 29 6.60 -0.27 -8.70
C ARG A 29 6.88 1.16 -8.28
N CYS A 30 6.41 1.57 -7.11
CA CYS A 30 6.68 2.91 -6.59
C CYS A 30 8.18 3.16 -6.37
N LEU A 31 8.92 2.15 -5.90
CA LEU A 31 10.38 2.26 -5.75
C LEU A 31 11.11 2.28 -7.09
N THR A 32 10.69 1.46 -8.06
CA THR A 32 11.43 1.33 -9.34
C THR A 32 11.06 2.36 -10.39
N GLN A 33 9.82 2.86 -10.38
CA GLN A 33 9.28 3.78 -11.39
C GLN A 33 8.99 5.18 -10.84
N GLY A 34 9.05 5.35 -9.51
CA GLY A 34 8.62 6.57 -8.83
C GLY A 34 7.09 6.65 -8.65
N MET A 35 6.66 7.60 -7.82
CA MET A 35 5.25 7.91 -7.57
C MET A 35 4.97 9.36 -7.98
N ASN A 36 4.09 9.56 -8.96
CA ASN A 36 3.70 10.89 -9.42
C ASN A 36 2.30 11.31 -8.94
N HIS A 37 1.56 10.42 -8.28
CA HIS A 37 0.17 10.69 -7.88
C HIS A 37 0.11 11.48 -6.57
N LYS A 38 -0.65 12.57 -6.60
CA LYS A 38 -1.06 13.32 -5.40
C LYS A 38 -2.42 12.81 -4.92
N CYS A 39 -2.69 12.95 -3.61
CA CYS A 39 -4.04 12.71 -3.12
C CYS A 39 -4.99 13.78 -3.69
N ALA A 40 -6.19 13.38 -4.12
CA ALA A 40 -7.23 14.30 -4.61
C ALA A 40 -8.13 14.84 -3.49
N VAL A 41 -7.90 14.42 -2.24
CA VAL A 41 -8.75 14.73 -1.08
C VAL A 41 -7.85 15.31 0.04
N ASP A 42 -7.79 14.68 1.20
CA ASP A 42 -7.16 15.20 2.42
C ASP A 42 -5.96 14.37 2.92
N GLU A 43 -5.43 13.51 2.06
CA GLU A 43 -4.36 12.54 2.39
C GLU A 43 -4.68 11.58 3.54
N ARG A 44 -5.96 11.35 3.83
CA ARG A 44 -6.44 10.43 4.89
C ARG A 44 -7.34 9.33 4.34
N CYS A 45 -7.23 9.03 3.04
CA CYS A 45 -8.01 7.96 2.43
C CYS A 45 -7.79 6.63 3.15
N GLN A 46 -8.88 5.97 3.54
CA GLN A 46 -8.83 4.63 4.11
C GLN A 46 -8.34 3.64 3.05
N ILE A 47 -7.42 2.75 3.43
CA ILE A 47 -6.87 1.73 2.54
C ILE A 47 -7.44 0.37 2.96
N THR A 48 -8.38 -0.15 2.17
CA THR A 48 -9.01 -1.47 2.36
C THR A 48 -8.79 -2.35 1.13
N PRO A 49 -9.14 -3.65 1.14
CA PRO A 49 -8.96 -4.51 -0.04
C PRO A 49 -9.72 -3.97 -1.27
N PHE A 50 -10.85 -3.28 -1.03
CA PHE A 50 -11.73 -2.72 -2.06
C PHE A 50 -11.34 -1.29 -2.51
N SER A 51 -10.77 -0.49 -1.61
CA SER A 51 -10.49 0.94 -1.86
C SER A 51 -9.01 1.27 -2.11
N ARG A 52 -8.10 0.32 -1.91
CA ARG A 52 -6.64 0.56 -2.01
C ARG A 52 -6.16 1.15 -3.35
N ASN A 53 -6.92 1.00 -4.43
CA ASN A 53 -6.55 1.57 -5.73
C ASN A 53 -7.07 3.00 -5.96
N SER A 54 -7.99 3.49 -5.11
CA SER A 54 -8.61 4.81 -5.26
C SER A 54 -7.64 5.96 -5.00
N CYS A 55 -6.62 5.74 -4.16
CA CYS A 55 -5.59 6.75 -3.90
C CYS A 55 -4.22 6.11 -3.74
N GLN A 56 -3.39 6.21 -4.78
CA GLN A 56 -2.02 5.68 -4.75
C GLN A 56 -1.15 6.40 -3.72
N PHE A 57 -1.31 7.72 -3.57
CA PHE A 57 -0.57 8.50 -2.58
C PHE A 57 -0.78 7.96 -1.15
N CYS A 58 -2.03 7.86 -0.71
CA CYS A 58 -2.37 7.36 0.64
C CYS A 58 -1.96 5.90 0.82
N ARG A 59 -2.04 5.09 -0.23
CA ARG A 59 -1.57 3.70 -0.19
C ARG A 59 -0.06 3.62 0.04
N LEU A 60 0.75 4.40 -0.68
CA LEU A 60 2.20 4.42 -0.50
C LEU A 60 2.58 5.02 0.86
N LYS A 61 1.92 6.10 1.28
CA LYS A 61 2.06 6.66 2.63
C LYS A 61 1.78 5.60 3.70
N LYS A 62 0.75 4.78 3.50
CA LYS A 62 0.43 3.67 4.41
C LYS A 62 1.49 2.57 4.38
N CYS A 63 2.03 2.21 3.22
CA CYS A 63 3.15 1.26 3.09
C CYS A 63 4.33 1.68 4.00
N PHE A 64 4.83 2.91 3.86
CA PHE A 64 5.91 3.40 4.72
C PHE A 64 5.50 3.46 6.20
N SER A 65 4.28 3.89 6.52
CA SER A 65 3.82 3.99 7.91
C SER A 65 3.79 2.66 8.66
N VAL A 66 3.68 1.53 7.95
CA VAL A 66 3.68 0.20 8.56
C VAL A 66 5.06 -0.45 8.55
N GLY A 67 6.07 0.19 7.94
CA GLY A 67 7.44 -0.30 7.88
C GLY A 67 7.81 -1.08 6.62
N MET A 68 7.15 -0.81 5.49
CA MET A 68 7.62 -1.27 4.17
C MET A 68 8.79 -0.45 3.63
#